data_AF-A0A951JN30-F1
#
_entry.id   AF-A0A951JN30-F1
#
_cell.length_a   1.000
_cell.length_b   1.000
_cell.length_c   1.000
_cell.angle_alpha   90.00
_cell.angle_beta   90.00
_cell.angle_gamma   90.00
#
_symmetry.space_group_name_H-M   'P 1'
#
loop_
_entity.id
_entity.type
_entity.pdbx_description
1 polymer ?
#
loop_
_entity_poly.entity_id
_entity_poly.type
_entity_poly.pdbx_seq_one_letter_code
_entity_poly.pdbx_strand_id
1 'polypeptide(L)'
;MLAWLEPWIPVPDVNPSWWSLLGLAGSVACLYAATPGLKLALVFGVLLTDWWDGATARRHGTVTREGYIVDVVIDRFSEAFIFLADVGHPLGRVFFALFVFNTAATIWGARTGKHRILPLRAAWMVVLAWWVVG
;
A
#
# COMPACT_ATOMS: atom_id res chain seq x y z
N MET A 1 -6.34 6.43 -8.70
CA MET A 1 -6.38 7.92 -8.69
C MET A 1 -5.43 8.57 -9.72
N LEU A 2 -4.67 7.82 -10.53
CA LEU A 2 -3.74 8.37 -11.54
C LEU A 2 -3.90 7.75 -12.95
N ALA A 3 -5.05 7.13 -13.25
CA ALA A 3 -5.26 6.41 -14.52
C ALA A 3 -5.11 7.28 -15.78
N TRP A 4 -5.26 8.60 -15.64
CA TRP A 4 -5.09 9.56 -16.73
C TRP A 4 -3.61 9.81 -17.12
N LEU A 5 -2.65 9.40 -16.29
CA LEU A 5 -1.21 9.50 -16.57
C LEU A 5 -0.65 8.27 -17.32
N GLU A 6 -1.38 7.16 -17.33
CA GLU A 6 -0.98 5.89 -17.96
C GLU A 6 -0.62 6.00 -19.45
N PRO A 7 -1.22 6.88 -20.28
CA PRO A 7 -0.83 7.04 -21.68
C PRO A 7 0.57 7.67 -21.85
N TRP A 8 1.03 8.43 -20.86
CA TRP A 8 2.21 9.29 -20.95
C TRP A 8 3.45 8.65 -20.34
N ILE A 9 3.29 7.58 -19.56
CA ILE A 9 4.39 6.87 -18.90
C ILE A 9 4.58 5.53 -19.61
N PRO A 10 5.79 5.23 -20.13
CA PRO A 10 6.08 3.90 -20.65
C PRO A 10 6.07 2.91 -19.49
N VAL A 11 5.06 2.05 -19.46
CA VAL A 11 4.96 0.95 -18.51
C VAL A 11 5.63 -0.26 -19.17
N PRO A 12 6.74 -0.78 -18.63
CA PRO A 12 7.42 -1.93 -19.20
C PRO A 12 6.58 -3.20 -19.01
N ASP A 13 6.66 -4.11 -19.99
CA ASP A 13 5.98 -5.41 -19.98
C ASP A 13 6.70 -6.38 -19.04
N VAL A 14 6.63 -6.09 -17.75
CA VAL A 14 7.19 -6.90 -16.67
C VAL A 14 6.02 -7.53 -15.92
N ASN A 15 6.21 -8.76 -15.42
CA ASN A 15 5.18 -9.41 -14.61
C ASN A 15 4.75 -8.48 -13.46
N PRO A 16 3.45 -8.12 -13.37
CA PRO A 16 2.97 -7.16 -12.38
C PRO A 16 3.32 -7.53 -10.93
N SER A 17 3.46 -8.82 -10.64
CA SER A 17 3.86 -9.35 -9.32
C SER A 17 5.24 -8.86 -8.83
N TRP A 18 6.14 -8.45 -9.73
CA TRP A 18 7.42 -7.85 -9.32
C TRP A 18 7.22 -6.50 -8.65
N TRP A 19 6.24 -5.71 -9.09
CA TRP A 19 5.91 -4.42 -8.48
C TRP A 19 5.32 -4.62 -7.09
N SER A 20 4.42 -5.59 -6.91
CA SER A 20 3.87 -5.92 -5.60
C SER A 20 4.96 -6.45 -4.64
N LEU A 21 5.94 -7.22 -5.14
CA LEU A 21 7.08 -7.67 -4.33
C LEU A 21 7.97 -6.51 -3.89
N LEU A 22 8.23 -5.55 -4.79
CA LEU A 22 8.98 -4.33 -4.46
C LEU A 22 8.26 -3.47 -3.42
N GLY A 23 6.94 -3.32 -3.56
CA GLY A 23 6.10 -2.65 -2.57
C GLY A 23 6.17 -3.34 -1.20
N LEU A 24 6.10 -4.67 -1.18
CA LEU A 24 6.23 -5.44 0.05
C LEU A 24 7.62 -5.27 0.69
N ALA A 25 8.70 -5.32 -0.10
CA ALA A 25 10.06 -5.10 0.39
C ALA A 25 10.24 -3.70 0.97
N GLY A 26 9.69 -2.66 0.31
CA GLY A 26 9.66 -1.29 0.83
C GLY A 26 8.89 -1.18 2.14
N SER A 27 7.80 -1.93 2.28
CA SER A 27 6.98 -1.97 3.50
C SER A 27 7.73 -2.62 4.68
N VAL A 28 8.49 -3.69 4.42
CA VAL A 28 9.39 -4.30 5.42
C VAL A 28 10.51 -3.33 5.80
N ALA A 29 11.08 -2.61 4.83
CA ALA A 29 12.11 -1.61 5.10
C ALA A 29 11.65 -0.51 6.08
N CYS A 30 10.35 -0.18 6.11
CA CYS A 30 9.79 0.76 7.10
C CYS A 30 10.02 0.31 8.56
N LEU A 31 10.10 -0.99 8.84
CA LEU A 31 10.38 -1.52 10.19
C LEU A 31 11.76 -1.10 10.71
N TYR A 32 12.70 -0.83 9.82
CA TYR A 32 14.09 -0.50 10.14
C TYR A 32 14.40 0.98 9.92
N ALA A 33 13.47 1.75 9.35
CA ALA A 33 13.67 3.17 9.08
C ALA A 33 13.66 3.98 10.38
N ALA A 34 14.78 4.64 10.68
CA ALA A 34 14.94 5.39 11.94
C ALA A 34 14.30 6.79 11.93
N THR A 35 14.07 7.38 10.75
CA THR A 35 13.57 8.76 10.63
C THR A 35 12.20 8.82 9.97
N PRO A 36 11.32 9.76 10.37
CA PRO A 36 10.04 9.99 9.72
C PRO A 36 10.16 10.30 8.22
N GLY A 37 11.22 11.02 7.83
CA GLY A 37 11.48 11.36 6.42
C GLY A 37 11.80 10.14 5.56
N LEU A 38 12.62 9.22 6.06
CA LEU A 38 12.90 7.97 5.37
C LEU A 38 11.65 7.09 5.27
N LYS A 39 10.86 7.00 6.36
CA LYS A 39 9.56 6.29 6.35
C LYS A 39 8.60 6.90 5.33
N LEU A 40 8.51 8.23 5.25
CA LEU A 40 7.66 8.92 4.29
C LEU A 40 8.05 8.57 2.84
N ALA A 41 9.36 8.61 2.53
CA ALA A 41 9.86 8.26 1.21
C ALA A 41 9.58 6.79 0.86
N LEU A 42 9.74 5.86 1.82
CA LEU A 42 9.43 4.45 1.64
C LEU A 42 7.93 4.23 1.40
N VAL A 43 7.04 4.77 2.25
CA VAL A 43 5.59 4.63 2.09
C VAL A 43 5.11 5.23 0.77
N PHE A 44 5.69 6.36 0.35
CA PHE A 44 5.41 6.94 -0.96
C PHE A 44 5.85 6.00 -2.10
N GLY A 45 7.05 5.42 -2.00
CA GLY A 45 7.54 4.43 -2.96
C GLY A 45 6.62 3.21 -3.07
N VAL A 46 6.13 2.69 -1.95
CA VAL A 46 5.16 1.58 -1.91
C VAL A 46 3.88 1.94 -2.67
N LEU A 47 3.31 3.13 -2.42
CA LEU A 47 2.11 3.57 -3.13
C LEU A 47 2.34 3.77 -4.63
N LEU A 48 3.55 4.17 -5.03
CA LEU A 48 3.92 4.25 -6.44
C LEU A 48 4.01 2.86 -7.07
N THR A 49 4.60 1.88 -6.39
CA THR A 49 4.68 0.50 -6.91
C THR A 49 3.30 -0.14 -7.02
N ASP A 50 2.40 0.09 -6.08
CA ASP A 50 1.01 -0.42 -6.15
C ASP A 50 0.27 0.19 -7.35
N TRP A 51 0.49 1.49 -7.60
CA TRP A 51 -0.08 2.13 -8.78
C TRP A 51 0.49 1.54 -10.08
N TRP A 52 1.79 1.28 -10.11
CA TRP A 52 2.48 0.72 -11.28
C TRP A 52 2.03 -0.72 -11.59
N ASP A 53 1.84 -1.56 -10.56
CA ASP A 53 1.26 -2.91 -10.69
C ASP A 53 -0.10 -2.84 -11.39
N GLY A 54 -1.03 -2.05 -10.84
CA GLY A 54 -2.36 -1.88 -11.41
C GLY A 54 -2.35 -1.28 -12.82
N ALA A 55 -1.45 -0.35 -13.11
CA ALA A 55 -1.29 0.23 -14.44
C ALA A 55 -0.77 -0.79 -15.46
N THR A 56 0.19 -1.62 -15.05
CA THR A 56 0.74 -2.72 -15.88
C THR A 56 -0.36 -3.74 -16.17
N ALA A 57 -1.11 -4.17 -15.17
CA ALA A 57 -2.19 -5.14 -15.34
C ALA A 57 -3.30 -4.62 -16.28
N ARG A 58 -3.68 -3.34 -16.19
CA ARG A 58 -4.67 -2.71 -17.09
C ARG A 58 -4.15 -2.60 -18.53
N ARG A 59 -2.90 -2.16 -18.70
CA ARG A 59 -2.32 -1.92 -20.02
C ARG A 59 -2.06 -3.20 -20.81
N HIS A 60 -1.65 -4.26 -20.12
CA HIS A 60 -1.33 -5.55 -20.74
C HIS A 60 -2.51 -6.56 -20.71
N GLY A 61 -3.68 -6.16 -20.19
CA GLY A 61 -4.88 -7.00 -20.18
C GLY A 61 -4.77 -8.24 -19.27
N THR A 62 -3.84 -8.23 -18.31
CA THR A 62 -3.54 -9.37 -17.41
C THR A 62 -4.35 -9.34 -16.11
N VAL A 63 -5.46 -8.59 -16.09
CA VAL A 63 -6.35 -8.48 -14.92
C VAL A 63 -7.03 -9.83 -14.67
N THR A 64 -6.64 -10.50 -13.58
CA THR A 64 -7.23 -11.78 -13.16
C THR A 64 -7.80 -11.68 -11.74
N ARG A 65 -8.79 -12.53 -11.43
CA ARG A 65 -9.36 -12.62 -10.07
C ARG A 65 -8.32 -13.09 -9.05
N GLU A 66 -7.44 -14.01 -9.46
CA GLU A 66 -6.34 -14.49 -8.63
C GLU A 66 -5.34 -13.36 -8.33
N GLY A 67 -4.95 -12.59 -9.34
CA GLY A 67 -4.10 -11.40 -9.17
C GLY A 67 -4.72 -10.38 -8.22
N TYR A 68 -6.02 -10.13 -8.32
CA TYR A 68 -6.72 -9.26 -7.38
C TYR A 68 -6.68 -9.76 -5.93
N ILE A 69 -6.84 -11.07 -5.70
CA ILE A 69 -6.76 -11.63 -4.33
C ILE A 69 -5.34 -11.50 -3.79
N VAL A 70 -4.33 -11.78 -4.61
CA VAL A 70 -2.91 -11.63 -4.24
C VAL A 70 -2.60 -10.18 -3.89
N ASP A 71 -3.03 -9.22 -4.72
CA ASP A 71 -2.87 -7.78 -4.50
C ASP A 71 -3.49 -7.33 -3.17
N VAL A 72 -4.74 -7.74 -2.89
CA VAL A 72 -5.41 -7.46 -1.62
C VAL A 72 -4.63 -8.03 -0.42
N VAL A 73 -4.11 -9.25 -0.53
CA VAL A 73 -3.34 -9.88 0.55
C VAL A 73 -2.02 -9.15 0.77
N ILE A 74 -1.28 -8.84 -0.29
CA ILE A 74 -0.02 -8.10 -0.23
C ILE A 74 -0.25 -6.72 0.37
N ASP A 75 -1.34 -6.04 0.01
CA ASP A 75 -1.75 -4.77 0.59
C ASP A 75 -1.95 -4.82 2.11
N ARG A 76 -2.58 -5.89 2.61
CA ARG A 76 -2.76 -6.08 4.06
C ARG A 76 -1.42 -6.31 4.76
N PHE A 77 -0.52 -7.11 4.18
CA PHE A 77 0.81 -7.32 4.75
C PHE A 77 1.67 -6.04 4.72
N SER A 78 1.59 -5.29 3.63
CA SER A 78 2.24 -4.00 3.48
C SER A 78 1.80 -3.03 4.58
N GLU A 79 0.48 -2.87 4.78
CA GLU A 79 -0.06 -2.06 5.87
C GLU A 79 0.39 -2.55 7.25
N ALA A 80 0.39 -3.87 7.47
CA ALA A 80 0.84 -4.45 8.73
C ALA A 80 2.27 -4.04 9.06
N PHE A 81 3.21 -4.17 8.11
CA PHE A 81 4.61 -3.80 8.33
C PHE A 81 4.79 -2.30 8.54
N ILE A 82 4.10 -1.46 7.76
CA ILE A 82 4.18 0.00 7.89
C ILE A 82 3.70 0.45 9.27
N PHE A 83 2.56 -0.05 9.76
CA PHE A 83 2.02 0.40 11.05
C PHE A 83 2.67 -0.27 12.25
N LEU A 84 3.17 -1.50 12.09
CA LEU A 84 3.95 -2.17 13.13
C LEU A 84 5.24 -1.42 13.43
N ALA A 85 5.85 -0.76 12.44
CA ALA A 85 7.06 0.06 12.60
C ALA A 85 6.90 1.21 13.60
N ASP A 86 5.67 1.64 13.88
CA ASP A 86 5.36 2.78 14.75
C ASP A 86 4.40 2.43 15.89
N VAL A 87 4.16 1.14 16.17
CA VAL A 87 3.26 0.68 17.25
C VAL A 87 3.68 1.17 18.65
N GLY A 88 4.95 1.56 18.81
CA GLY A 88 5.43 2.21 20.02
C GLY A 88 4.76 3.57 20.28
N HIS A 89 4.43 4.32 19.23
CA HIS A 89 3.87 5.67 19.28
C HIS A 89 2.33 5.65 19.36
N PRO A 90 1.68 6.57 20.11
CA PRO A 90 0.21 6.60 20.23
C PRO A 90 -0.53 6.63 18.89
N LEU A 91 -0.08 7.47 17.95
CA LEU A 91 -0.68 7.53 16.61
C LEU A 91 -0.45 6.25 15.81
N GLY A 92 0.71 5.59 15.95
CA GLY A 92 0.96 4.32 15.28
C GLY A 92 0.06 3.20 15.82
N ARG A 93 -0.26 3.19 17.12
CA ARG A 93 -1.26 2.27 17.70
C ARG A 93 -2.66 2.49 17.13
N VAL A 94 -3.07 3.75 16.95
CA VAL A 94 -4.36 4.08 16.34
C VAL A 94 -4.41 3.55 14.90
N PHE A 95 -3.36 3.81 14.10
CA PHE A 95 -3.29 3.32 12.73
C PHE A 95 -3.20 1.80 12.65
N PHE A 96 -2.50 1.15 13.58
CA PHE A 96 -2.47 -0.31 13.67
C PHE A 96 -3.86 -0.88 13.99
N ALA A 97 -4.61 -0.29 14.91
CA ALA A 97 -5.99 -0.68 15.19
C ALA A 97 -6.92 -0.45 13.98
N LEU A 98 -6.76 0.67 13.28
CA LEU A 98 -7.49 0.95 12.03
C LEU A 98 -7.14 -0.08 10.95
N PHE A 99 -5.89 -0.52 10.85
CA PHE A 99 -5.48 -1.60 9.95
C PHE A 99 -6.16 -2.92 10.27
N VAL A 100 -6.21 -3.32 11.55
CA VAL A 100 -6.91 -4.53 11.98
C VAL A 100 -8.39 -4.46 11.57
N PHE A 101 -9.03 -3.30 11.82
CA PHE A 101 -10.40 -3.06 11.39
C PHE A 101 -10.56 -3.11 9.86
N ASN A 102 -9.67 -2.44 9.12
CA ASN A 102 -9.70 -2.40 7.64
C ASN A 102 -9.49 -3.80 7.05
N THR A 103 -8.66 -4.64 7.67
CA THR A 103 -8.43 -6.03 7.30
C THR A 103 -9.69 -6.88 7.53
N ALA A 104 -10.31 -6.77 8.69
CA ALA A 104 -11.58 -7.45 8.97
C ALA A 104 -12.69 -7.00 8.00
N ALA A 105 -12.79 -5.70 7.73
CA ALA A 105 -13.72 -5.13 6.76
C ALA A 105 -13.46 -5.63 5.33
N THR A 106 -12.19 -5.81 4.95
CA THR A 106 -11.79 -6.37 3.65
C THR A 106 -12.21 -7.84 3.51
N ILE A 107 -11.98 -8.65 4.55
CA ILE A 107 -12.40 -10.06 4.58
C ILE A 107 -13.94 -10.17 4.52
N TRP A 108 -14.66 -9.33 5.25
CA TRP A 108 -16.12 -9.29 5.20
C TRP A 108 -16.62 -8.78 3.84
N GLY A 109 -16.00 -7.75 3.28
CA GLY A 109 -16.30 -7.22 1.95
C GLY A 109 -16.15 -8.28 0.87
N ALA A 110 -15.10 -9.10 0.94
CA ALA A 110 -14.89 -10.23 0.03
C ALA A 110 -16.01 -11.29 0.10
N ARG A 111 -16.66 -11.45 1.26
CA ARG A 111 -17.80 -12.38 1.44
C ARG A 111 -19.13 -11.79 0.98
N THR A 112 -19.31 -10.47 1.06
CA THR A 112 -20.59 -9.78 0.80
C THR A 112 -20.64 -9.03 -0.53
N GLY A 113 -19.52 -8.96 -1.26
CA GLY A 113 -19.38 -8.22 -2.53
C GLY A 113 -19.34 -6.70 -2.37
N LYS A 114 -19.35 -6.17 -1.13
CA LYS A 114 -19.26 -4.74 -0.85
C LYS A 114 -17.88 -4.40 -0.32
N HIS A 115 -16.96 -4.06 -1.23
CA HIS A 115 -15.60 -3.66 -0.88
C HIS A 115 -15.57 -2.20 -0.44
N ARG A 116 -15.27 -1.96 0.85
CA ARG A 116 -14.94 -0.63 1.37
C ARG A 116 -13.58 -0.74 2.05
N ILE A 117 -12.57 -0.18 1.40
CA ILE A 117 -11.19 -0.16 1.89
C ILE A 117 -10.85 1.28 2.23
N LEU A 118 -10.35 1.51 3.44
CA LEU A 118 -9.86 2.81 3.86
C LEU A 118 -8.44 3.03 3.30
N PRO A 119 -8.12 4.21 2.74
CA PRO A 119 -6.78 4.50 2.19
C PRO A 119 -5.79 4.83 3.31
N LEU A 120 -5.54 3.88 4.22
CA LEU A 120 -4.77 4.10 5.45
C LEU A 120 -3.32 4.50 5.18
N ARG A 121 -2.66 3.93 4.16
CA ARG A 121 -1.28 4.30 3.77
C ARG A 121 -1.17 5.78 3.37
N ALA A 122 -2.14 6.29 2.61
CA ALA A 122 -2.17 7.70 2.22
C ALA A 122 -2.43 8.63 3.41
N ALA A 123 -3.34 8.24 4.32
CA ALA A 123 -3.57 8.99 5.56
C ALA A 123 -2.31 9.00 6.45
N TRP A 124 -1.59 7.89 6.52
CA TRP A 124 -0.34 7.78 7.29
C TRP A 124 0.78 8.64 6.73
N MET A 125 0.87 8.79 5.40
CA MET A 125 1.81 9.74 4.81
C MET A 125 1.61 11.17 5.31
N VAL A 126 0.36 11.61 5.53
CA VAL A 126 0.08 12.96 6.06
C VAL A 126 0.65 13.09 7.48
N VAL A 127 0.51 12.04 8.30
CA VAL A 127 1.07 12.00 9.66
C VAL A 127 2.61 12.04 9.60
N LEU A 128 3.23 11.22 8.75
CA LEU A 128 4.68 11.21 8.59
C LEU A 128 5.21 12.55 8.08
N ALA A 129 4.52 13.18 7.12
CA ALA A 129 4.88 14.51 6.62
C ALA A 129 4.80 15.57 7.72
N TRP A 130 3.79 15.50 8.58
CA TRP A 130 3.68 16.38 9.74
C TRP A 130 4.86 16.19 10.71
N TRP A 131 5.27 14.95 11.00
CA TRP A 131 6.45 14.65 11.83
C TRP A 131 7.80 15.04 11.22
N VAL A 132 7.86 15.24 9.90
CA VAL A 132 9.07 15.73 9.24
C VAL A 132 9.22 17.24 9.38
N VAL A 133 8.09 17.97 9.42
CA VAL A 133 8.08 19.44 9.40
C VAL A 133 7.93 20.06 10.80
N GLY A 134 7.20 19.39 11.69
CA GLY A 134 6.96 19.83 13.08
C GLY A 134 8.01 19.31 14.04
#